data_AF-A0A7V4WEG9-F1
#
_entry.id   AF-A0A7V4WEG9-F1
#
_cell.length_a   1.000
_cell.length_b   1.000
_cell.length_c   1.000
_cell.angle_alpha   90.00
_cell.angle_beta   90.00
_cell.angle_gamma   90.00
#
_symmetry.space_group_name_H-M   'P 1'
#
loop_
_entity.id
_entity.type
_entity.pdbx_description
1 polymer ?
#
loop_
_entity_poly.entity_id
_entity_poly.type
_entity_poly.pdbx_seq_one_letter_code
_entity_poly.pdbx_strand_id
1 'polypeptide(L)'
;MGVDQTMSDFDQMQYQAKSVSELTHIIQAKKIPNALLFYGNENTGRKEAAFLFAKGCNCLEGTGLACNNCKSCRKIDAKSHPDILCIDHLEGKKIISISQIREMGLKISSKPNEAKYRMVL
;
A
#
# COMPACT_ATOMS: atom_id res chain seq x y z
N MET A 1 29.68 6.83 -5.83
CA MET A 1 28.69 5.73 -5.92
C MET A 1 28.48 5.22 -4.51
N GLY A 2 27.38 5.39 -3.79
CA GLY A 2 26.11 6.06 -3.98
C GLY A 2 25.41 5.88 -2.63
N VAL A 3 25.35 6.94 -1.83
CA VAL A 3 24.71 6.95 -0.50
C VAL A 3 23.94 8.26 -0.44
N ASP A 4 22.67 8.20 -0.83
CA ASP A 4 21.59 9.14 -0.47
C ASP A 4 20.30 8.82 -1.25
N GLN A 5 19.67 7.68 -0.97
CA GLN A 5 18.30 7.38 -1.45
C GLN A 5 17.26 7.41 -0.33
N THR A 6 17.56 8.03 0.81
CA THR A 6 16.66 8.09 1.97
C THR A 6 15.79 9.35 2.02
N MET A 7 15.60 10.07 0.91
CA MET A 7 14.96 11.41 0.91
C MET A 7 13.99 11.69 -0.25
N SER A 8 13.33 10.71 -0.89
CA SER A 8 12.57 11.02 -2.14
C SER A 8 11.18 10.44 -2.37
N ASP A 9 10.58 9.63 -1.49
CA ASP A 9 9.28 9.04 -1.88
C ASP A 9 8.12 10.04 -1.84
N PHE A 10 8.18 11.08 -0.99
CA PHE A 10 7.16 12.13 -0.94
C PHE A 10 7.57 13.48 -1.50
N ASP A 11 8.86 13.82 -1.53
CA ASP A 11 9.27 15.07 -2.15
C ASP A 11 9.00 15.08 -3.66
N GLN A 12 8.91 13.90 -4.29
CA GLN A 12 8.40 13.77 -5.65
C GLN A 12 6.86 13.87 -5.75
N MET A 13 6.14 13.65 -4.65
CA MET A 13 4.69 13.84 -4.50
C MET A 13 4.33 15.22 -3.91
N GLN A 14 5.24 16.21 -3.97
CA GLN A 14 5.02 17.59 -3.51
C GLN A 14 3.71 18.24 -4.02
N TYR A 15 3.09 17.67 -5.07
CA TYR A 15 1.81 18.13 -5.61
C TYR A 15 0.55 17.71 -4.84
N GLN A 16 0.63 16.87 -3.79
CA GLN A 16 -0.57 16.34 -3.10
C GLN A 16 -0.53 16.34 -1.56
N ALA A 17 -0.02 17.39 -0.92
CA ALA A 17 0.05 17.50 0.55
C ALA A 17 -1.29 17.20 1.27
N LYS A 18 -2.43 17.58 0.66
CA LYS A 18 -3.76 17.34 1.22
C LYS A 18 -4.12 15.85 1.30
N SER A 19 -3.91 15.09 0.22
CA SER A 19 -4.20 13.65 0.18
C SER A 19 -3.38 12.89 1.21
N VAL A 20 -2.09 13.25 1.35
CA VAL A 20 -1.17 12.62 2.30
C VAL A 20 -1.59 12.88 3.74
N SER A 21 -1.98 14.11 4.05
CA SER A 21 -2.49 14.49 5.37
C SER A 21 -3.77 13.70 5.72
N GLU A 22 -4.67 13.50 4.77
CA GLU A 22 -5.91 12.77 4.98
C GLU A 22 -5.65 11.28 5.25
N LEU A 23 -4.79 10.65 4.46
CA LEU A 23 -4.37 9.26 4.68
C LEU A 23 -3.70 9.08 6.04
N THR A 24 -2.85 10.03 6.44
CA THR A 24 -2.22 10.03 7.77
C THR A 24 -3.26 10.10 8.88
N HIS A 25 -4.25 10.97 8.73
CA HIS A 25 -5.32 11.12 9.71
C HIS A 25 -6.15 9.84 9.86
N ILE A 26 -6.49 9.17 8.74
CA ILE A 26 -7.20 7.89 8.74
C ILE A 26 -6.44 6.82 9.53
N ILE A 27 -5.12 6.72 9.32
CA ILE A 27 -4.25 5.77 10.02
C ILE A 27 -4.19 6.08 11.52
N GLN A 28 -3.98 7.35 11.88
CA GLN A 28 -3.91 7.79 13.29
C GLN A 28 -5.23 7.59 14.03
N ALA A 29 -6.37 7.87 13.37
CA ALA A 29 -7.69 7.64 13.91
C ALA A 29 -8.03 6.14 14.03
N LYS A 30 -7.22 5.24 13.44
CA LYS A 30 -7.45 3.79 13.37
C LYS A 30 -8.81 3.40 12.76
N LYS A 31 -9.39 4.30 11.95
CA LYS A 31 -10.68 4.12 11.28
C LYS A 31 -10.45 3.86 9.80
N ILE A 32 -9.90 2.68 9.49
CA ILE A 32 -9.54 2.30 8.12
C ILE A 32 -10.82 1.96 7.33
N PRO A 33 -11.11 2.63 6.20
CA PRO A 33 -12.22 2.27 5.32
C PRO A 33 -12.03 0.89 4.69
N ASN A 34 -13.13 0.20 4.38
CA ASN A 34 -13.08 -1.11 3.71
C ASN A 34 -12.52 -1.03 2.28
N ALA A 35 -12.65 0.13 1.62
CA ALA A 35 -12.17 0.37 0.27
C ALA A 35 -11.77 1.84 0.10
N LEU A 36 -10.68 2.07 -0.64
CA LEU A 36 -10.22 3.39 -1.07
C LEU A 36 -9.93 3.36 -2.57
N LEU A 37 -10.39 4.38 -3.28
CA LEU A 37 -10.12 4.55 -4.72
C LEU A 37 -9.14 5.72 -4.91
N PHE A 38 -7.92 5.39 -5.33
CA PHE A 38 -6.92 6.39 -5.69
C PHE A 38 -7.14 6.84 -7.14
N TYR A 39 -7.70 8.03 -7.31
CA TYR A 39 -8.02 8.61 -8.62
C TYR A 39 -7.22 9.90 -8.87
N GLY A 40 -6.92 10.20 -10.13
CA GLY A 40 -6.13 11.36 -10.55
C GLY A 40 -5.49 11.15 -11.92
N ASN A 41 -4.75 12.15 -12.40
CA ASN A 41 -4.03 12.10 -13.68
C ASN A 41 -2.96 11.00 -13.68
N GLU A 42 -2.51 10.59 -14.87
CA GLU A 42 -1.39 9.66 -15.01
C GLU A 42 -0.12 10.21 -14.35
N ASN A 43 0.73 9.31 -13.84
CA ASN A 43 2.03 9.62 -13.22
C ASN A 43 1.96 10.49 -11.93
N THR A 44 0.82 10.50 -11.22
CA THR A 44 0.65 11.24 -9.96
C THR A 44 0.96 10.42 -8.70
N GLY A 45 1.63 9.27 -8.82
CA GLY A 45 2.02 8.47 -7.65
C GLY A 45 0.89 7.67 -7.01
N ARG A 46 -0.20 7.36 -7.74
CA ARG A 46 -1.42 6.72 -7.19
C ARG A 46 -1.16 5.33 -6.63
N LYS A 47 -0.34 4.54 -7.33
CA LYS A 47 0.01 3.17 -6.92
C LYS A 47 0.90 3.25 -5.68
N GLU A 48 1.89 4.14 -5.71
CA GLU A 48 2.81 4.43 -4.61
C GLU A 48 2.04 4.87 -3.35
N ALA A 49 1.07 5.77 -3.48
CA ALA A 49 0.20 6.19 -2.39
C ALA A 49 -0.57 5.03 -1.74
N ALA A 50 -1.10 4.11 -2.57
CA ALA A 50 -1.81 2.94 -2.09
C ALA A 50 -0.88 1.97 -1.33
N PHE A 51 0.32 1.72 -1.86
CA PHE A 51 1.34 0.91 -1.19
C PHE A 51 1.76 1.50 0.15
N LEU A 52 2.01 2.81 0.17
CA LEU A 52 2.42 3.49 1.38
C LEU A 52 1.29 3.52 2.43
N PHE A 53 0.05 3.74 2.02
CA PHE A 53 -1.09 3.65 2.94
C PHE A 53 -1.19 2.25 3.56
N ALA A 54 -1.03 1.20 2.75
CA ALA A 54 -1.01 -0.17 3.24
C ALA A 54 0.18 -0.43 4.20
N LYS A 55 1.34 0.15 3.88
CA LYS A 55 2.54 0.13 4.73
C LYS A 55 2.30 0.79 6.09
N GLY A 56 1.58 1.90 6.12
CA GLY A 56 1.23 2.61 7.35
C GLY A 56 0.22 1.89 8.21
N CYS A 57 -0.83 1.35 7.59
CA CYS A 57 -1.83 0.57 8.29
C CYS A 57 -1.24 -0.65 9.00
N ASN A 58 -0.19 -1.24 8.43
CA ASN A 58 0.49 -2.44 8.93
C ASN A 58 1.86 -2.17 9.56
N CYS A 59 2.21 -0.90 9.79
CA CYS A 59 3.43 -0.52 10.48
C CYS A 59 3.38 -0.95 11.95
N LEU A 60 4.46 -1.55 12.45
CA LEU A 60 4.51 -2.03 13.85
C LEU A 60 4.88 -0.92 14.85
N GLU A 61 5.57 0.12 14.40
CA GLU A 61 6.09 1.19 15.28
C GLU A 61 5.13 2.38 15.38
N GLY A 62 4.15 2.51 14.47
CA GLY A 62 3.09 3.52 14.55
C GLY A 62 3.55 4.98 14.39
N THR A 63 4.78 5.23 13.93
CA THR A 63 5.31 6.58 13.73
C THR A 63 4.92 7.12 12.35
N GLY A 64 4.07 8.15 12.34
CA GLY A 64 3.66 8.83 11.10
C GLY A 64 2.95 7.89 10.11
N LEU A 65 3.31 7.99 8.82
CA LEU A 65 2.78 7.15 7.75
C LEU A 65 3.46 5.79 7.64
N ALA A 66 4.75 5.67 7.90
CA ALA A 66 5.47 4.39 7.93
C ALA A 66 6.85 4.61 8.57
N CYS A 67 7.34 3.64 9.35
CA CYS A 67 8.66 3.72 9.98
C CYS A 67 9.81 3.31 9.04
N ASN A 68 9.51 2.61 7.95
CA ASN A 68 10.47 2.08 6.96
C ASN A 68 11.54 1.09 7.51
N ASN A 69 11.61 0.87 8.82
CA ASN A 69 12.60 0.03 9.48
C ASN A 69 11.99 -1.29 10.02
N CYS A 70 10.69 -1.38 10.28
CA CYS A 70 10.12 -2.57 10.91
C CYS A 70 10.01 -3.73 9.91
N LYS A 71 9.83 -4.95 10.42
CA LYS A 71 9.72 -6.16 9.58
C LYS A 71 8.59 -6.07 8.56
N SER A 72 7.43 -5.57 8.98
CA SER A 72 6.28 -5.37 8.10
C SER A 72 6.60 -4.39 6.97
N CYS A 73 7.12 -3.20 7.30
CA CYS A 73 7.52 -2.20 6.31
C CYS A 73 8.51 -2.75 5.28
N ARG A 74 9.56 -3.45 5.73
CA ARG A 74 10.56 -4.05 4.84
C ARG A 74 9.98 -5.12 3.92
N LYS A 75 9.08 -5.97 4.42
CA LYS A 75 8.40 -6.98 3.59
C LYS A 75 7.48 -6.35 2.54
N ILE A 76 6.81 -5.26 2.89
CA ILE A 76 5.93 -4.52 1.97
C ILE A 76 6.75 -3.88 0.85
N ASP A 77 7.87 -3.24 1.17
CA ASP A 77 8.79 -2.66 0.17
C ASP A 77 9.35 -3.73 -0.77
N ALA A 78 9.67 -4.90 -0.22
CA ALA A 78 10.12 -6.06 -0.98
C ALA A 78 8.99 -6.82 -1.70
N LYS A 79 7.74 -6.33 -1.65
CA LYS A 79 6.54 -7.00 -2.23
C LYS A 79 6.38 -8.47 -1.81
N SER A 80 6.83 -8.81 -0.60
CA SER A 80 6.85 -10.17 -0.05
C SER A 80 5.96 -10.34 1.18
N HIS A 81 5.21 -9.29 1.54
CA HIS A 81 4.31 -9.34 2.70
C HIS A 81 3.10 -10.25 2.41
N PRO A 82 2.86 -11.32 3.20
CA PRO A 82 1.84 -12.33 2.89
C PRO A 82 0.40 -11.78 2.93
N ASP A 83 0.18 -10.70 3.69
CA ASP A 83 -1.12 -10.05 3.83
C ASP A 83 -1.33 -8.81 2.94
N ILE A 84 -0.35 -8.45 2.11
CA ILE A 84 -0.51 -7.42 1.08
C ILE A 84 -0.50 -8.10 -0.28
N LEU A 85 -1.68 -8.32 -0.84
CA LEU A 85 -1.83 -8.98 -2.13
C LEU A 85 -1.85 -7.91 -3.23
N CYS A 86 -1.05 -8.10 -4.27
CA CYS A 86 -1.07 -7.20 -5.42
C CYS A 86 -1.73 -7.93 -6.59
N ILE A 87 -2.74 -7.31 -7.20
CA ILE A 87 -3.29 -7.78 -8.47
C ILE A 87 -2.74 -6.91 -9.58
N ASP A 88 -2.20 -7.58 -10.59
CA ASP A 88 -1.86 -6.95 -11.85
C ASP A 88 -2.29 -7.84 -13.01
N HIS A 89 -2.08 -7.34 -14.21
CA HIS A 89 -2.31 -8.06 -15.44
C HIS A 89 -1.40 -9.30 -15.50
N LEU A 90 -1.96 -10.43 -15.95
CA LEU A 90 -1.15 -11.59 -16.26
C LEU A 90 -0.32 -11.31 -17.52
N GLU A 91 0.83 -11.98 -17.63
CA GLU A 91 1.71 -11.85 -18.78
C GLU A 91 0.96 -12.11 -20.09
N GLY A 92 1.08 -11.17 -21.04
CA GLY A 92 0.36 -11.22 -22.32
C GLY A 92 -1.12 -10.83 -22.27
N LYS A 93 -1.68 -10.45 -21.12
CA LYS A 93 -3.09 -10.00 -20.99
C LYS A 93 -3.17 -8.51 -20.69
N LYS A 94 -4.21 -7.86 -21.21
CA LYS A 94 -4.54 -6.43 -20.96
C LYS A 94 -5.68 -6.23 -19.96
N ILE A 95 -6.25 -7.33 -19.45
CA ILE A 95 -7.38 -7.29 -18.53
C ILE A 95 -7.07 -8.15 -17.30
N ILE A 96 -7.57 -7.72 -16.14
CA ILE A 96 -7.65 -8.55 -14.95
C ILE A 96 -8.85 -9.49 -15.15
N SER A 97 -8.59 -10.79 -15.13
CA SER A 97 -9.63 -11.79 -15.36
C SER A 97 -10.54 -11.97 -14.14
N ILE A 98 -11.79 -12.36 -14.38
CA ILE A 98 -12.75 -12.70 -13.32
C ILE A 98 -12.20 -13.80 -12.40
N SER A 99 -11.46 -14.76 -12.96
CA SER A 99 -10.82 -15.84 -12.18
C SER A 99 -9.81 -15.30 -11.17
N GLN A 100 -8.95 -14.34 -11.56
CA GLN A 100 -8.02 -13.69 -10.63
C GLN A 100 -8.75 -13.00 -9.47
N ILE A 101 -9.85 -12.30 -9.77
CA ILE A 101 -10.66 -11.63 -8.75
C ILE A 101 -11.30 -12.64 -7.79
N ARG A 102 -11.83 -13.76 -8.31
CA ARG A 102 -12.43 -14.82 -7.50
C ARG A 102 -11.41 -15.51 -6.59
N GLU A 103 -10.25 -15.88 -7.13
CA GLU A 103 -9.17 -16.49 -6.36
C GLU A 103 -8.66 -15.57 -5.24
N MET A 104 -8.53 -14.27 -5.54
CA MET A 104 -8.19 -13.26 -4.55
C MET A 104 -9.27 -13.16 -3.46
N GLY A 105 -10.55 -13.13 -3.84
CA GLY A 105 -11.66 -13.05 -2.88
C GLY A 105 -11.63 -14.17 -1.83
N LEU A 106 -11.24 -15.39 -2.25
CA LEU A 106 -11.03 -16.51 -1.33
C LEU A 106 -9.87 -16.25 -0.36
N LYS A 107 -8.75 -15.69 -0.84
CA LYS A 107 -7.60 -15.34 0.01
C LYS A 107 -7.96 -14.25 1.02
N ILE A 108 -8.69 -13.21 0.62
CA ILE A 108 -9.09 -12.10 1.52
C ILE A 108 -9.99 -12.59 2.66
N SER A 109 -10.82 -13.60 2.40
CA SER A 109 -11.82 -14.09 3.36
C SER A 109 -11.20 -14.78 4.59
N SER A 110 -9.93 -15.17 4.54
CA SER A 110 -9.22 -15.74 5.68
C SER A 110 -8.58 -14.67 6.57
N LYS A 111 -8.28 -15.01 7.82
CA LYS A 111 -7.62 -14.07 8.75
C LYS A 111 -6.22 -13.67 8.24
N PRO A 112 -5.78 -12.43 8.49
CA PRO A 112 -4.39 -12.02 8.26
C PRO A 112 -3.40 -12.97 8.95
N ASN A 113 -2.26 -13.21 8.32
CA ASN A 113 -1.21 -14.10 8.83
C ASN A 113 -0.36 -13.40 9.90
N GLU A 114 0.19 -12.24 9.57
CA GLU A 114 1.08 -11.47 10.45
C GLU A 114 0.74 -9.97 10.50
N ALA A 115 -0.01 -9.44 9.53
CA ALA A 115 -0.48 -8.07 9.54
C ALA A 115 -1.70 -7.85 10.44
N LYS A 116 -1.92 -6.58 10.80
CA LYS A 116 -3.18 -6.17 11.44
C LYS A 116 -4.34 -6.15 10.44
N TYR A 117 -4.07 -5.74 9.20
CA TYR A 117 -5.04 -5.66 8.11
C TYR A 117 -4.52 -6.41 6.89
N ARG A 118 -5.35 -7.28 6.31
CA ARG A 118 -5.11 -7.83 4.98
C ARG A 118 -5.65 -6.85 3.95
N MET A 119 -4.81 -6.46 3.01
CA MET A 119 -5.14 -5.45 2.00
C MET A 119 -4.80 -5.98 0.61
N VAL A 120 -5.56 -5.53 -0.38
CA VAL A 120 -5.31 -5.81 -1.78
C VAL A 120 -5.14 -4.52 -2.55
N LEU A 121 -4.09 -4.47 -3.36
CA LEU A 121 -3.67 -3.34 -4.18
C LEU A 121 -3.76 -3.70 -5.67
#